data_AF-A0A8C5CGM2-F1
#
_entry.id   AF-A0A8C5CGM2-F1
#
_cell.length_a   1.000
_cell.length_b   1.000
_cell.length_c   1.000
_cell.angle_alpha   90.00
_cell.angle_beta   90.00
_cell.angle_gamma   90.00
#
_symmetry.space_group_name_H-M   'P 1'
#
loop_
_entity.id
_entity.type
_entity.pdbx_description
1 polymer ?
#
loop_
_entity_poly.entity_id
_entity_poly.type
_entity_poly.pdbx_seq_one_letter_code
_entity_poly.pdbx_strand_id
1 'polypeptide(L)'
;LYSLPFSPTEHPAAGYRKIFETVEELNEPLPTEVTGVLPSWLSGSLLRMGPGLFEVGAEPFHHLFDGQALIHKFDLREGHVTYHRRYIRSDAYVRAMAEKRVVITEFGTAAYPDPCKNIFSRFFTYFQGIEVTDNCLVNIYPIGEDFYAVTETNFITKVDPDSLETLKKVDLCDYLSVNGVTAHPHTDADGSVYNIGNCFGKNMSLAYNIIKIPPPQKDGSDPLKRSEVVVQLPSSERFKPSYVHSFGMTENHFVFVEQPVKINLLKFLSSWSLRGTNYMDCFESNEYIGTWFHVATRDPAAYLSSHKFRTSAFNVFHHINAYEDQGFIVVDLCTWKGSDFVYNYLYLANMRAEWDKVKESAMRAPQPEVRRYVLPLDIYRVGPEEQGKNLVSLSYTTATAVLRSDGTVWLEPEVLFSGPRQAFEFPQINYSRCSGKNYRYVYGLGLNHFIPDRIVKLNVRTKDTRLWQEEDSYPSEPLFIPTPEKHMLTNINMVMSRVLLSIVVKPGAERPSFLLVLDARQMTELARASVNTIIPVTLHGTYKPRTP
;
A
#
# COMPACT_ATOMS: atom_id res chain seq x y z
N LEU A 1 -4.04 8.76 -32.70
CA LEU A 1 -2.75 9.48 -32.52
C LEU A 1 -2.85 10.23 -31.19
N TYR A 2 -2.60 9.54 -30.07
CA TYR A 2 -2.62 10.16 -28.76
C TYR A 2 -1.30 10.93 -28.58
N SER A 3 -1.38 12.23 -28.29
CA SER A 3 -0.24 13.00 -27.83
C SER A 3 0.29 12.35 -26.55
N LEU A 4 1.46 11.70 -26.62
CA LEU A 4 2.19 11.25 -25.44
C LEU A 4 2.52 12.50 -24.62
N PRO A 5 2.03 12.66 -23.38
CA PRO A 5 2.25 13.91 -22.66
C PRO A 5 3.65 14.04 -22.07
N PHE A 6 4.50 13.01 -22.15
CA PHE A 6 5.70 12.91 -21.34
C PHE A 6 6.90 12.44 -22.15
N SER A 7 7.92 13.29 -22.25
CA SER A 7 9.28 12.80 -22.43
C SER A 7 9.73 12.23 -21.07
N PRO A 8 10.18 10.97 -20.98
CA PRO A 8 10.72 10.44 -19.74
C PRO A 8 11.87 11.33 -19.24
N THR A 9 11.88 11.59 -17.93
CA THR A 9 13.00 12.29 -17.29
C THR A 9 14.13 11.29 -17.13
N GLU A 10 15.35 11.72 -17.42
CA GLU A 10 16.56 10.90 -17.22
C GLU A 10 17.16 11.20 -15.84
N HIS A 11 17.74 10.19 -15.19
CA HIS A 11 18.36 10.32 -13.87
C HIS A 11 19.83 9.85 -13.90
N PRO A 12 20.69 10.38 -14.79
CA PRO A 12 22.05 9.86 -15.01
C PRO A 12 22.96 9.98 -13.79
N ALA A 13 22.68 10.90 -12.86
CA ALA A 13 23.41 11.05 -11.61
C ALA A 13 23.11 9.93 -10.59
N ALA A 14 22.10 9.09 -10.84
CA ALA A 14 21.65 8.00 -9.97
C ALA A 14 21.41 8.42 -8.50
N GLY A 15 20.92 9.65 -8.28
CA GLY A 15 20.65 10.20 -6.94
C GLY A 15 19.65 9.37 -6.14
N TYR A 16 18.73 8.66 -6.81
CA TYR A 16 17.78 7.74 -6.19
C TYR A 16 18.44 6.63 -5.35
N ARG A 17 19.74 6.35 -5.51
CA ARG A 17 20.44 5.41 -4.63
C ARG A 17 20.33 5.80 -3.16
N LYS A 18 20.29 7.11 -2.86
CA LYS A 18 20.22 7.63 -1.49
C LYS A 18 18.96 7.24 -0.74
N ILE A 19 17.83 7.06 -1.43
CA ILE A 19 16.59 6.59 -0.77
C ILE A 19 16.66 5.10 -0.41
N PHE A 20 17.71 4.39 -0.82
CA PHE A 20 17.96 3.00 -0.45
C PHE A 20 19.23 2.85 0.40
N GLU A 21 19.66 3.88 1.13
CA GLU A 21 20.84 3.82 2.01
C GLU A 21 20.45 3.76 3.48
N THR A 22 21.23 3.02 4.27
CA THR A 22 21.03 2.91 5.73
C THR A 22 21.20 4.26 6.40
N VAL A 23 20.36 4.53 7.40
CA VAL A 23 20.46 5.74 8.23
C VAL A 23 20.39 5.42 9.72
N GLU A 24 20.95 6.31 10.55
CA GLU A 24 20.82 6.19 12.01
C GLU A 24 19.51 6.82 12.50
N GLU A 25 18.96 6.29 13.60
CA GLU A 25 17.85 6.92 14.29
C GLU A 25 18.27 8.25 14.96
N LEU A 26 17.29 9.06 15.35
CA LEU A 26 17.53 10.35 15.97
C LEU A 26 17.22 10.29 17.47
N ASN A 27 18.12 10.82 18.29
CA ASN A 27 17.93 10.94 19.74
C ASN A 27 16.87 11.98 20.09
N GLU A 28 16.80 13.07 19.31
CA GLU A 28 15.83 14.16 19.48
C GLU A 28 15.30 14.64 18.12
N PRO A 29 14.12 15.29 18.08
CA PRO A 29 13.61 15.89 16.84
C PRO A 29 14.54 16.98 16.31
N LEU A 30 14.87 16.91 15.02
CA LEU A 30 15.64 17.93 14.32
C LEU A 30 14.76 19.12 13.93
N PRO A 31 15.24 20.36 14.08
CA PRO A 31 14.58 21.52 13.49
C PRO A 31 14.68 21.46 11.96
N THR A 32 13.68 22.03 11.29
CA THR A 32 13.69 22.21 9.83
C THR A 32 13.81 23.70 9.47
N GLU A 33 14.25 23.98 8.25
CA GLU A 33 14.17 25.32 7.67
C GLU A 33 12.95 25.38 6.75
N VAL A 34 12.00 26.23 7.11
CA VAL A 34 10.77 26.41 6.35
C VAL A 34 10.96 27.53 5.34
N THR A 35 10.72 27.22 4.06
CA THR A 35 10.59 28.21 2.99
C THR A 35 9.17 28.17 2.43
N GLY A 36 8.67 29.31 1.92
CA GLY A 36 7.27 29.48 1.55
C GLY A 36 6.35 29.76 2.75
N VAL A 37 5.05 29.50 2.61
CA VAL A 37 4.05 29.78 3.65
C VAL A 37 3.21 28.54 3.94
N LEU A 38 3.39 27.96 5.13
CA LEU A 38 2.55 26.87 5.61
C LEU A 38 1.13 27.38 5.89
N PRO A 39 0.07 26.66 5.45
CA PRO A 39 -1.29 27.03 5.82
C PRO A 39 -1.48 27.03 7.34
N SER A 40 -2.06 28.09 7.89
CA SER A 40 -2.19 28.27 9.35
C SER A 40 -3.03 27.19 10.06
N TRP A 41 -3.94 26.54 9.31
CA TRP A 41 -4.77 25.44 9.82
C TRP A 41 -4.05 24.09 9.83
N LEU A 42 -2.91 23.97 9.14
CA LEU A 42 -2.16 22.72 9.02
C LEU A 42 -1.34 22.49 10.29
N SER A 43 -1.96 21.82 11.27
CA SER A 43 -1.29 21.44 12.52
C SER A 43 -1.62 20.01 12.94
N GLY A 44 -0.56 19.24 13.17
CA GLY A 44 -0.61 17.80 13.37
C GLY A 44 0.71 17.15 12.96
N SER A 45 0.74 15.82 12.92
CA SER A 45 1.95 15.06 12.61
C SER A 45 1.73 14.16 11.40
N LEU A 46 2.63 14.26 10.42
CA LEU A 46 2.75 13.27 9.35
C LEU A 46 3.61 12.12 9.86
N LEU A 47 3.05 10.92 9.91
CA LEU A 47 3.74 9.68 10.27
C LEU A 47 3.90 8.81 9.02
N ARG A 48 5.11 8.33 8.73
CA ARG A 48 5.38 7.45 7.58
C ARG A 48 6.26 6.27 7.96
N MET A 49 6.04 5.14 7.29
CA MET A 49 6.83 3.92 7.46
C MET A 49 7.68 3.64 6.22
N GLY A 50 8.85 3.04 6.43
CA GLY A 50 9.71 2.54 5.36
C GLY A 50 10.91 1.76 5.90
N PRO A 51 11.71 1.13 5.02
CA PRO A 51 12.97 0.50 5.41
C PRO A 51 14.03 1.56 5.73
N GLY A 52 14.71 1.43 6.86
CA GLY A 52 15.78 2.34 7.29
C GLY A 52 17.18 1.72 7.38
N LEU A 53 17.26 0.40 7.56
CA LEU A 53 18.49 -0.38 7.70
C LEU A 53 18.50 -1.48 6.65
N PHE A 54 19.45 -1.42 5.72
CA PHE A 54 19.51 -2.33 4.56
C PHE A 54 20.59 -3.40 4.65
N GLU A 55 21.31 -3.46 5.78
CA GLU A 55 22.31 -4.48 6.07
C GLU A 55 22.48 -4.63 7.59
N VAL A 56 22.87 -5.83 8.04
CA VAL A 56 23.20 -6.10 9.44
C VAL A 56 24.62 -6.66 9.48
N GLY A 57 25.57 -5.83 9.91
CA GLY A 57 26.99 -6.19 9.83
C GLY A 57 27.43 -6.34 8.37
N ALA A 58 27.81 -7.55 7.97
CA ALA A 58 28.20 -7.86 6.59
C ALA A 58 27.07 -8.49 5.76
N GLU A 59 25.92 -8.78 6.37
CA GLU A 59 24.79 -9.44 5.71
C GLU A 59 23.83 -8.39 5.11
N PRO A 60 23.71 -8.30 3.78
CA PRO A 60 22.79 -7.37 3.15
C PRO A 60 21.37 -7.91 3.15
N PHE A 61 20.39 -7.01 3.23
CA PHE A 61 19.04 -7.28 2.77
C PHE A 61 18.98 -7.15 1.24
N HIS A 62 18.18 -7.99 0.59
CA HIS A 62 18.16 -8.13 -0.86
C HIS A 62 16.99 -7.41 -1.53
N HIS A 63 15.82 -7.38 -0.89
CA HIS A 63 14.59 -6.82 -1.46
C HIS A 63 14.21 -5.48 -0.83
N LEU A 64 13.47 -4.64 -1.57
CA LEU A 64 12.95 -3.36 -1.07
C LEU A 64 12.16 -3.51 0.25
N PHE A 65 11.52 -4.66 0.44
CA PHE A 65 10.64 -4.94 1.57
C PHE A 65 11.33 -5.68 2.73
N ASP A 66 12.67 -5.73 2.75
CA ASP A 66 13.43 -6.46 3.76
C ASP A 66 14.08 -5.56 4.81
N GLY A 67 14.37 -4.30 4.45
CA GLY A 67 15.05 -3.38 5.35
C GLY A 67 14.26 -3.14 6.64
N GLN A 68 14.95 -2.95 7.76
CA GLN A 68 14.26 -2.89 9.06
C GLN A 68 13.42 -1.62 9.19
N ALA A 69 12.21 -1.78 9.74
CA ALA A 69 11.18 -0.75 9.82
C ALA A 69 11.65 0.50 10.58
N LEU A 70 11.52 1.63 9.91
CA LEU A 70 11.83 2.97 10.41
C LEU A 70 10.54 3.80 10.36
N ILE A 71 10.14 4.35 11.50
CA ILE A 71 9.04 5.31 11.58
C ILE A 71 9.60 6.73 11.47
N HIS A 72 8.95 7.55 10.67
CA HIS A 72 9.30 8.94 10.41
C HIS A 72 8.16 9.85 10.88
N LYS A 73 8.50 10.97 11.51
CA LYS A 73 7.54 12.00 11.92
C LYS A 73 7.98 13.38 11.45
N PHE A 74 7.12 14.08 10.71
CA PHE A 74 7.17 15.53 10.62
C PHE A 74 6.04 16.09 11.49
N ASP A 75 6.39 16.82 12.56
CA ASP A 75 5.40 17.48 13.42
C ASP A 75 5.27 18.95 13.03
N LEU A 76 4.05 19.40 12.73
CA LEU A 76 3.72 20.73 12.25
C LEU A 76 2.91 21.49 13.31
N ARG A 77 3.44 22.62 13.76
CA ARG A 77 2.82 23.45 14.79
C ARG A 77 3.14 24.92 14.58
N GLU A 78 2.09 25.74 14.43
CA GLU A 78 2.22 27.21 14.43
C GLU A 78 3.30 27.70 13.43
N GLY A 79 3.31 27.15 12.21
CA GLY A 79 4.28 27.49 11.17
C GLY A 79 5.68 26.90 11.35
N HIS A 80 5.94 26.17 12.45
CA HIS A 80 7.19 25.46 12.70
C HIS A 80 7.04 23.97 12.38
N VAL A 81 8.12 23.36 11.91
CA VAL A 81 8.16 21.94 11.60
C VAL A 81 9.42 21.30 12.18
N THR A 82 9.26 20.14 12.82
CA THR A 82 10.38 19.30 13.29
C THR A 82 10.33 17.93 12.65
N TYR A 83 11.48 17.31 12.44
CA TYR A 83 11.61 15.95 11.90
C TYR A 83 12.22 14.98 12.92
N HIS A 84 11.63 13.79 13.08
CA HIS A 84 12.15 12.76 13.96
C HIS A 84 12.00 11.37 13.33
N ARG A 85 12.88 10.43 13.69
CA ARG A 85 12.78 9.04 13.24
C ARG A 85 13.34 8.05 14.27
N ARG A 86 12.72 6.89 14.38
CA ARG A 86 13.11 5.80 15.29
C ARG A 86 12.92 4.45 14.61
N TYR A 87 13.81 3.49 14.84
CA TYR A 87 13.56 2.12 14.40
C TYR A 87 12.46 1.49 15.25
N ILE A 88 11.57 0.73 14.62
CA ILE A 88 10.61 -0.10 15.35
C ILE A 88 11.39 -1.21 16.06
N ARG A 89 11.18 -1.36 17.36
CA ARG A 89 11.81 -2.40 18.18
C ARG A 89 11.06 -3.73 18.04
N SER A 90 10.96 -4.22 16.80
CA SER A 90 10.42 -5.54 16.47
C SER A 90 11.37 -6.66 16.91
N ASP A 91 10.89 -7.90 16.98
CA ASP A 91 11.75 -9.05 17.25
C ASP A 91 12.81 -9.19 16.16
N ALA A 92 12.45 -8.94 14.89
CA ALA A 92 13.39 -8.92 13.77
C ALA A 92 14.54 -7.94 14.02
N TYR A 93 14.23 -6.69 14.37
CA TYR A 93 15.24 -5.65 14.60
C TYR A 93 16.07 -5.92 15.86
N VAL A 94 15.42 -6.19 16.99
CA VAL A 94 16.09 -6.40 18.28
C VAL A 94 17.06 -7.58 18.21
N ARG A 95 16.64 -8.70 17.61
CA ARG A 95 17.49 -9.88 17.45
C ARG A 95 18.60 -9.65 16.43
N ALA A 96 18.31 -8.97 15.32
CA ALA A 96 19.34 -8.62 14.35
C ALA A 96 20.45 -7.76 14.96
N MET A 97 20.09 -6.76 15.77
CA MET A 97 21.06 -5.90 16.46
C MET A 97 21.83 -6.66 17.55
N ALA A 98 21.18 -7.54 18.30
CA ALA A 98 21.81 -8.33 19.35
C ALA A 98 22.79 -9.38 18.78
N GLU A 99 22.41 -10.06 17.70
CA GLU A 99 23.20 -11.14 17.09
C GLU A 99 24.12 -10.67 15.96
N LYS A 100 24.01 -9.42 15.53
CA LYS A 100 24.80 -8.79 14.44
C LYS A 100 24.72 -9.56 13.12
N ARG A 101 23.54 -10.11 12.81
CA ARG A 101 23.22 -10.88 11.60
C ARG A 101 21.71 -10.85 11.33
N VAL A 102 21.26 -11.28 10.16
CA VAL A 102 19.83 -11.48 9.88
C VAL A 102 19.35 -12.73 10.62
N VAL A 103 18.45 -12.56 11.58
CA VAL A 103 17.95 -13.64 12.44
C VAL A 103 16.57 -14.15 12.01
N ILE A 104 15.72 -13.27 11.53
CA ILE A 104 14.38 -13.59 11.03
C ILE A 104 14.37 -13.45 9.51
N THR A 105 13.80 -14.43 8.81
CA THR A 105 13.63 -14.38 7.35
C THR A 105 12.67 -13.25 6.99
N GLU A 106 13.13 -12.34 6.13
CA GLU A 106 12.33 -11.26 5.57
C GLU A 106 11.77 -11.66 4.19
N PHE A 107 11.08 -10.75 3.51
CA PHE A 107 10.36 -11.04 2.27
C PHE A 107 11.23 -11.71 1.18
N GLY A 108 12.40 -11.13 0.86
CA GLY A 108 13.35 -11.62 -0.14
C GLY A 108 14.73 -11.97 0.42
N THR A 109 14.87 -12.04 1.75
CA THR A 109 16.15 -12.36 2.42
C THR A 109 15.93 -13.47 3.44
N ALA A 110 16.52 -14.65 3.18
CA ALA A 110 16.47 -15.78 4.09
C ALA A 110 17.44 -15.59 5.26
N ALA A 111 16.99 -15.80 6.49
CA ALA A 111 17.88 -15.90 7.64
C ALA A 111 18.54 -17.29 7.66
N TYR A 112 19.84 -17.32 7.95
CA TYR A 112 20.58 -18.57 8.10
C TYR A 112 20.80 -18.91 9.58
N PRO A 113 20.78 -20.20 9.96
CA PRO A 113 21.15 -20.60 11.32
C PRO A 113 22.60 -20.22 11.62
N ASP A 114 22.83 -19.70 12.83
CA ASP A 114 24.15 -19.28 13.32
C ASP A 114 25.25 -20.32 12.99
N PRO A 115 26.28 -19.96 12.21
CA PRO A 115 27.35 -20.87 11.83
C PRO A 115 28.21 -21.31 13.03
N CYS A 116 28.20 -20.56 14.14
CA CYS A 116 28.93 -20.85 15.36
C CYS A 116 28.19 -21.80 16.32
N LYS A 117 26.91 -22.12 16.05
CA LYS A 117 26.14 -23.07 16.88
C LYS A 117 26.44 -24.52 16.49
N ASN A 118 26.89 -25.31 17.47
CA ASN A 118 27.12 -26.75 17.33
C ASN A 118 25.86 -27.50 16.83
N ILE A 119 26.05 -28.62 16.13
CA ILE A 119 24.97 -29.45 15.54
C ILE A 119 23.83 -29.75 16.55
N PHE A 120 24.16 -29.94 17.83
CA PHE A 120 23.18 -30.20 18.90
C PHE A 120 22.28 -29.00 19.24
N SER A 121 22.79 -27.77 19.26
CA SER A 121 21.95 -26.58 19.49
C SER A 121 21.13 -26.21 18.25
N ARG A 122 21.62 -26.55 17.05
CA ARG A 122 20.84 -26.45 15.80
C ARG A 122 19.61 -27.36 15.78
N PHE A 123 19.68 -28.51 16.45
CA PHE A 123 18.55 -29.45 16.55
C PHE A 123 17.43 -28.90 17.46
N PHE A 124 17.76 -28.16 18.52
CA PHE A 124 16.76 -27.53 19.40
C PHE A 124 16.05 -26.33 18.75
N THR A 125 16.73 -25.55 17.92
CA THR A 125 16.09 -24.45 17.15
C THR A 125 15.05 -24.98 16.16
N TYR A 126 15.18 -26.24 15.71
CA TYR A 126 14.23 -26.90 14.81
C TYR A 126 12.85 -27.17 15.45
N PHE A 127 12.76 -27.19 16.78
CA PHE A 127 11.51 -27.46 17.51
C PHE A 127 10.78 -26.19 17.99
N GLN A 128 11.38 -25.00 17.82
CA GLN A 128 10.66 -23.74 17.95
C GLN A 128 10.02 -23.46 16.59
N GLY A 129 8.70 -23.27 16.57
CA GLY A 129 7.92 -23.16 15.33
C GLY A 129 8.41 -22.09 14.34
N ILE A 130 7.76 -22.03 13.17
CA ILE A 130 8.06 -21.08 12.10
C ILE A 130 8.02 -19.64 12.64
N GLU A 131 9.17 -18.95 12.64
CA GLU A 131 9.28 -17.54 13.03
C GLU A 131 8.87 -16.63 11.86
N VAL A 132 7.63 -16.16 11.88
CA VAL A 132 7.10 -15.17 10.91
C VAL A 132 7.63 -13.77 11.24
N THR A 133 7.93 -12.97 10.21
CA THR A 133 8.47 -11.60 10.40
C THR A 133 7.43 -10.66 11.02
N ASP A 134 7.91 -9.83 11.95
CA ASP A 134 7.19 -8.69 12.53
C ASP A 134 7.83 -7.35 12.14
N ASN A 135 8.63 -7.34 11.06
CA ASN A 135 9.19 -6.13 10.47
C ASN A 135 8.08 -5.26 9.84
N CYS A 136 7.47 -4.42 10.66
CA CYS A 136 6.30 -3.59 10.34
C CYS A 136 6.66 -2.33 9.53
N LEU A 137 7.26 -2.48 8.34
CA LEU A 137 7.80 -1.38 7.54
C LEU A 137 6.83 -0.71 6.56
N VAL A 138 5.62 -1.23 6.39
CA VAL A 138 4.75 -0.88 5.24
C VAL A 138 3.89 0.33 5.51
N ASN A 139 3.11 0.32 6.60
CA ASN A 139 2.14 1.36 6.89
C ASN A 139 1.93 1.56 8.41
N ILE A 140 1.26 2.65 8.78
CA ILE A 140 0.81 2.94 10.13
C ILE A 140 -0.62 3.51 10.09
N TYR A 141 -1.53 2.95 10.89
CA TYR A 141 -2.92 3.41 10.96
C TYR A 141 -3.49 3.33 12.38
N PRO A 142 -4.53 4.13 12.69
CA PRO A 142 -5.18 4.08 13.99
C PRO A 142 -6.15 2.89 14.10
N ILE A 143 -6.18 2.26 15.27
CA ILE A 143 -7.26 1.37 15.72
C ILE A 143 -7.74 1.95 17.04
N GLY A 144 -8.89 2.62 16.99
CA GLY A 144 -9.34 3.44 18.10
C GLY A 144 -8.41 4.62 18.39
N GLU A 145 -7.93 4.73 19.63
CA GLU A 145 -7.00 5.80 20.04
C GLU A 145 -5.52 5.42 19.83
N ASP A 146 -5.26 4.15 19.53
CA ASP A 146 -3.93 3.58 19.41
C ASP A 146 -3.44 3.56 17.95
N PHE A 147 -2.12 3.64 17.74
CA PHE A 147 -1.51 3.57 16.42
C PHE A 147 -0.71 2.28 16.26
N TYR A 148 -0.85 1.64 15.11
CA TYR A 148 -0.20 0.36 14.80
C TYR A 148 0.60 0.47 13.52
N ALA A 149 1.91 0.23 13.60
CA ALA A 149 2.76 -0.06 12.46
C ALA A 149 2.48 -1.49 11.98
N VAL A 150 2.48 -1.69 10.67
CA VAL A 150 2.10 -2.96 10.05
C VAL A 150 3.00 -3.38 8.90
N THR A 151 3.03 -4.68 8.66
CA THR A 151 3.43 -5.33 7.41
C THR A 151 2.23 -6.16 6.91
N GLU A 152 2.47 -7.24 6.18
CA GLU A 152 1.41 -8.11 5.63
C GLU A 152 1.33 -9.49 6.31
N THR A 153 1.85 -9.60 7.53
CA THR A 153 1.79 -10.82 8.35
C THR A 153 0.66 -10.71 9.40
N ASN A 154 0.59 -11.66 10.32
CA ASN A 154 -0.29 -11.62 11.48
C ASN A 154 0.21 -10.66 12.57
N PHE A 155 1.47 -10.21 12.53
CA PHE A 155 2.03 -9.34 13.55
C PHE A 155 1.86 -7.86 13.20
N ILE A 156 1.31 -7.10 14.15
CA ILE A 156 1.25 -5.64 14.11
C ILE A 156 1.92 -5.07 15.36
N THR A 157 2.49 -3.89 15.26
CA THR A 157 3.25 -3.26 16.36
C THR A 157 2.60 -1.96 16.79
N LYS A 158 2.07 -1.92 18.02
CA LYS A 158 1.58 -0.70 18.65
C LYS A 158 2.74 0.26 18.90
N VAL A 159 2.58 1.51 18.50
CA VAL A 159 3.57 2.57 18.64
C VAL A 159 2.95 3.81 19.27
N ASP A 160 3.75 4.58 19.99
CA ASP A 160 3.37 5.92 20.42
C ASP A 160 3.58 6.90 19.25
N PRO A 161 2.52 7.55 18.73
CA PRO A 161 2.65 8.46 17.60
C PRO A 161 3.40 9.76 17.91
N ASP A 162 3.56 10.12 19.19
CA ASP A 162 4.20 11.35 19.62
C ASP A 162 5.69 11.15 19.90
N SER A 163 6.07 10.09 20.62
CA SER A 163 7.47 9.77 20.92
C SER A 163 8.16 8.84 19.90
N LEU A 164 7.37 8.14 19.07
CA LEU A 164 7.80 7.07 18.17
C LEU A 164 8.32 5.82 18.88
N GLU A 165 8.03 5.67 20.18
CA GLU A 165 8.40 4.47 20.93
C GLU A 165 7.56 3.26 20.53
N THR A 166 8.23 2.10 20.49
CA THR A 166 7.58 0.81 20.27
C THR A 166 6.98 0.33 21.59
N LEU A 167 5.67 0.12 21.61
CA LEU A 167 4.94 -0.18 22.83
C LEU A 167 4.65 -1.68 22.99
N LYS A 168 4.10 -2.31 21.96
CA LYS A 168 3.62 -3.69 22.07
C LYS A 168 3.52 -4.39 20.70
N LYS A 169 4.05 -5.61 20.60
CA LYS A 169 3.75 -6.56 19.53
C LYS A 169 2.39 -7.23 19.78
N VAL A 170 1.58 -7.32 18.74
CA VAL A 170 0.26 -7.97 18.77
C VAL A 170 0.21 -9.04 17.69
N ASP A 171 -0.22 -10.24 18.06
CA ASP A 171 -0.55 -11.31 17.14
C ASP A 171 -2.05 -11.27 16.83
N LEU A 172 -2.42 -11.04 15.57
CA LEU A 172 -3.82 -11.03 15.15
C LEU A 172 -4.47 -12.41 15.18
N CYS A 173 -3.69 -13.50 15.15
CA CYS A 173 -4.19 -14.86 15.26
C CYS A 173 -4.84 -15.15 16.62
N ASP A 174 -4.50 -14.38 17.66
CA ASP A 174 -5.11 -14.48 18.99
C ASP A 174 -6.58 -14.00 18.99
N TYR A 175 -6.99 -13.21 17.99
CA TYR A 175 -8.30 -12.57 17.91
C TYR A 175 -9.12 -13.04 16.70
N LEU A 176 -8.46 -13.39 15.60
CA LEU A 176 -9.08 -13.62 14.30
C LEU A 176 -8.50 -14.86 13.63
N SER A 177 -9.36 -15.59 12.90
CA SER A 177 -8.93 -16.72 12.07
C SER A 177 -8.36 -16.24 10.72
N VAL A 178 -7.17 -15.66 10.76
CA VAL A 178 -6.40 -15.20 9.58
C VAL A 178 -4.93 -15.60 9.73
N ASN A 179 -4.24 -15.82 8.61
CA ASN A 179 -2.79 -16.10 8.58
C ASN A 179 -1.97 -14.80 8.52
N GLY A 180 -2.59 -13.71 8.08
CA GLY A 180 -2.03 -12.37 7.91
C GLY A 180 -3.08 -11.48 7.28
N VAL A 181 -2.91 -10.17 7.40
CA VAL A 181 -3.83 -9.17 6.83
C VAL A 181 -3.04 -8.16 6.01
N THR A 182 -3.71 -7.41 5.13
CA THR A 182 -3.02 -6.39 4.33
C THR A 182 -2.57 -5.19 5.18
N ALA A 183 -1.62 -4.42 4.67
CA ALA A 183 -1.26 -3.12 5.24
C ALA A 183 -2.24 -1.98 4.89
N HIS A 184 -3.34 -2.28 4.20
CA HIS A 184 -4.29 -1.33 3.63
C HIS A 184 -5.72 -1.57 4.13
N PRO A 185 -5.99 -1.40 5.43
CA PRO A 185 -7.35 -1.45 5.91
C PRO A 185 -8.17 -0.27 5.38
N HIS A 186 -9.48 -0.46 5.33
CA HIS A 186 -10.45 0.61 5.20
C HIS A 186 -10.95 1.06 6.57
N THR A 187 -11.29 2.34 6.71
CA THR A 187 -11.88 2.88 7.94
C THR A 187 -13.19 3.57 7.61
N ASP A 188 -14.25 3.19 8.31
CA ASP A 188 -15.56 3.85 8.25
C ASP A 188 -15.58 5.15 9.07
N ALA A 189 -16.60 5.97 8.83
CA ALA A 189 -16.78 7.25 9.53
C ALA A 189 -16.97 7.12 11.06
N ASP A 190 -17.43 5.95 11.54
CA ASP A 190 -17.57 5.66 12.97
C ASP A 190 -16.24 5.24 13.64
N GLY A 191 -15.20 4.96 12.85
CA GLY A 191 -13.92 4.43 13.31
C GLY A 191 -13.79 2.91 13.23
N SER A 192 -14.80 2.19 12.69
CA SER A 192 -14.67 0.76 12.38
C SER A 192 -13.56 0.56 11.34
N VAL A 193 -12.70 -0.43 11.57
CA VAL A 193 -11.61 -0.80 10.66
C VAL A 193 -11.96 -2.13 9.98
N TYR A 194 -11.90 -2.15 8.65
CA TYR A 194 -12.10 -3.35 7.83
C TYR A 194 -10.80 -3.74 7.15
N ASN A 195 -10.47 -5.02 7.12
CA ASN A 195 -9.30 -5.52 6.40
C ASN A 195 -9.59 -6.88 5.76
N ILE A 196 -8.70 -7.36 4.89
CA ILE A 196 -8.76 -8.67 4.26
C ILE A 196 -7.50 -9.47 4.61
N GLY A 197 -7.67 -10.78 4.81
CA GLY A 197 -6.56 -11.68 5.11
C GLY A 197 -6.78 -13.09 4.60
N ASN A 198 -5.68 -13.77 4.27
CA ASN A 198 -5.70 -15.19 3.90
C ASN A 198 -6.09 -16.04 5.11
N CYS A 199 -6.83 -17.12 4.91
CA CYS A 199 -7.24 -18.04 5.97
C CYS A 199 -7.45 -19.46 5.47
N PHE A 200 -7.57 -20.41 6.40
CA PHE A 200 -8.11 -21.73 6.09
C PHE A 200 -9.63 -21.66 6.01
N GLY A 201 -10.17 -21.94 4.82
CA GLY A 201 -11.59 -22.07 4.55
C GLY A 201 -12.15 -23.46 4.88
N LYS A 202 -13.44 -23.65 4.60
CA LYS A 202 -14.12 -24.93 4.79
C LYS A 202 -13.54 -26.02 3.87
N ASN A 203 -13.68 -27.29 4.26
CA ASN A 203 -13.26 -28.46 3.46
C ASN A 203 -11.77 -28.48 3.07
N MET A 204 -10.88 -28.00 3.94
CA MET A 204 -9.44 -27.94 3.68
C MET A 204 -9.13 -27.17 2.39
N SER A 205 -9.77 -26.02 2.19
CA SER A 205 -9.42 -25.06 1.14
C SER A 205 -8.83 -23.81 1.75
N LEU A 206 -8.17 -22.99 0.94
CA LEU A 206 -7.80 -21.64 1.30
C LEU A 206 -8.92 -20.67 0.89
N ALA A 207 -9.03 -19.58 1.63
CA ALA A 207 -10.04 -18.55 1.46
C ALA A 207 -9.50 -17.21 1.95
N TYR A 208 -10.30 -16.16 1.79
CA TYR A 208 -9.98 -14.82 2.28
C TYR A 208 -11.10 -14.37 3.23
N ASN A 209 -10.75 -13.94 4.43
CA ASN A 209 -11.69 -13.38 5.38
C ASN A 209 -11.64 -11.86 5.32
N ILE A 210 -12.80 -11.23 5.13
CA ILE A 210 -12.98 -9.82 5.48
C ILE A 210 -13.20 -9.77 6.98
N ILE A 211 -12.37 -9.00 7.67
CA ILE A 211 -12.43 -8.79 9.11
C ILE A 211 -12.99 -7.39 9.42
N LYS A 212 -13.55 -7.24 10.61
CA LYS A 212 -13.94 -5.95 11.19
C LYS A 212 -13.37 -5.83 12.60
N ILE A 213 -12.79 -4.68 12.89
CA ILE A 213 -12.44 -4.24 14.24
C ILE A 213 -13.36 -3.06 14.54
N PRO A 214 -14.20 -3.12 15.59
CA PRO A 214 -15.15 -2.06 15.89
C PRO A 214 -14.46 -0.77 16.38
N PRO A 215 -15.16 0.36 16.44
CA PRO A 215 -14.60 1.59 17.02
C PRO A 215 -14.38 1.46 18.53
N PRO A 216 -13.71 2.43 19.19
CA PRO A 216 -13.60 2.49 20.64
C PRO A 216 -14.95 2.33 21.34
N GLN A 217 -14.98 1.44 22.32
CA GLN A 217 -16.17 1.15 23.09
C GLN A 217 -16.25 2.06 24.31
N LYS A 218 -17.47 2.41 24.74
CA LYS A 218 -17.69 3.27 25.93
C LYS A 218 -17.14 2.68 27.23
N ASP A 219 -16.99 1.36 27.29
CA ASP A 219 -16.43 0.64 28.43
C ASP A 219 -14.89 0.63 28.46
N GLY A 220 -14.23 1.25 27.48
CA GLY A 220 -12.77 1.32 27.38
C GLY A 220 -12.11 -0.01 27.01
N SER A 221 -12.89 -1.02 26.60
CA SER A 221 -12.33 -2.30 26.16
C SER A 221 -11.54 -2.14 24.87
N ASP A 222 -10.41 -2.85 24.79
CA ASP A 222 -9.56 -2.92 23.59
C ASP A 222 -10.40 -3.39 22.39
N PRO A 223 -10.52 -2.56 21.32
CA PRO A 223 -11.29 -2.91 20.13
C PRO A 223 -10.88 -4.24 19.50
N LEU A 224 -9.60 -4.62 19.58
CA LEU A 224 -9.09 -5.87 19.01
C LEU A 224 -9.77 -7.10 19.60
N LYS A 225 -10.18 -7.06 20.87
CA LYS A 225 -10.89 -8.17 21.54
C LYS A 225 -12.29 -8.43 20.99
N ARG A 226 -12.83 -7.47 20.24
CA ARG A 226 -14.14 -7.56 19.59
C ARG A 226 -14.02 -7.68 18.07
N SER A 227 -12.85 -8.03 17.57
CA SER A 227 -12.65 -8.28 16.15
C SER A 227 -13.47 -9.48 15.70
N GLU A 228 -14.03 -9.41 14.50
CA GLU A 228 -14.86 -10.48 13.93
C GLU A 228 -14.55 -10.71 12.46
N VAL A 229 -14.83 -11.94 11.98
CA VAL A 229 -14.86 -12.25 10.55
C VAL A 229 -16.27 -11.93 10.03
N VAL A 230 -16.35 -10.99 9.09
CA VAL A 230 -17.60 -10.49 8.52
C VAL A 230 -18.11 -11.37 7.39
N VAL A 231 -17.24 -11.71 6.44
CA VAL A 231 -17.57 -12.56 5.30
C VAL A 231 -16.33 -13.29 4.80
N GLN A 232 -16.51 -14.52 4.34
CA GLN A 232 -15.44 -15.32 3.72
C GLN A 232 -15.62 -15.37 2.19
N LEU A 233 -14.55 -15.12 1.46
CA LEU A 233 -14.46 -15.15 0.01
C LEU A 233 -13.67 -16.40 -0.43
N PRO A 234 -14.08 -17.07 -1.52
CA PRO A 234 -13.39 -18.26 -1.99
C PRO A 234 -12.06 -17.90 -2.69
N SER A 235 -11.13 -18.85 -2.69
CA SER A 235 -9.95 -18.85 -3.57
C SER A 235 -10.25 -19.55 -4.89
N SER A 236 -9.73 -19.02 -6.00
CA SER A 236 -9.80 -19.67 -7.31
C SER A 236 -9.07 -21.01 -7.33
N GLU A 237 -8.07 -21.18 -6.46
CA GLU A 237 -7.29 -22.40 -6.32
C GLU A 237 -7.28 -22.89 -4.87
N ARG A 238 -7.52 -24.19 -4.70
CA ARG A 238 -7.75 -24.79 -3.38
C ARG A 238 -6.59 -24.62 -2.39
N PHE A 239 -5.35 -24.69 -2.86
CA PHE A 239 -4.14 -24.70 -2.03
C PHE A 239 -3.15 -23.57 -2.37
N LYS A 240 -3.58 -22.61 -3.20
CA LYS A 240 -2.74 -21.50 -3.65
C LYS A 240 -3.57 -20.20 -3.61
N PRO A 241 -3.57 -19.48 -2.48
CA PRO A 241 -4.25 -18.20 -2.42
C PRO A 241 -3.47 -17.21 -3.29
N SER A 242 -4.17 -16.24 -3.86
CA SER A 242 -3.52 -15.10 -4.47
C SER A 242 -2.87 -14.21 -3.43
N TYR A 243 -1.82 -13.52 -3.86
CA TYR A 243 -1.33 -12.35 -3.16
C TYR A 243 -2.43 -11.29 -3.07
N VAL A 244 -2.63 -10.70 -1.89
CA VAL A 244 -3.61 -9.62 -1.66
C VAL A 244 -2.92 -8.48 -0.93
N HIS A 245 -2.90 -7.30 -1.56
CA HIS A 245 -2.27 -6.09 -1.02
C HIS A 245 -3.30 -5.05 -0.57
N SER A 246 -4.46 -4.98 -1.23
CA SER A 246 -5.58 -4.13 -0.84
C SER A 246 -6.90 -4.68 -1.39
N PHE A 247 -8.01 -4.08 -0.98
CA PHE A 247 -9.36 -4.40 -1.46
C PHE A 247 -10.17 -3.11 -1.61
N GLY A 248 -11.35 -3.19 -2.24
CA GLY A 248 -12.27 -2.07 -2.39
C GLY A 248 -13.43 -2.16 -1.38
N MET A 249 -13.89 -1.01 -0.92
CA MET A 249 -15.07 -0.90 -0.06
C MET A 249 -15.96 0.24 -0.56
N THR A 250 -17.23 -0.06 -0.81
CA THR A 250 -18.29 0.92 -1.12
C THR A 250 -19.19 1.11 0.09
N GLU A 251 -20.25 1.89 -0.04
CA GLU A 251 -21.29 2.00 1.00
C GLU A 251 -21.89 0.62 1.36
N ASN A 252 -22.21 -0.23 0.37
CA ASN A 252 -22.93 -1.48 0.60
C ASN A 252 -22.16 -2.75 0.23
N HIS A 253 -20.95 -2.65 -0.35
CA HIS A 253 -20.21 -3.79 -0.86
C HIS A 253 -18.72 -3.80 -0.52
N PHE A 254 -18.16 -5.00 -0.42
CA PHE A 254 -16.73 -5.26 -0.51
C PHE A 254 -16.40 -5.77 -1.91
N VAL A 255 -15.24 -5.35 -2.44
CA VAL A 255 -14.70 -5.81 -3.72
C VAL A 255 -13.30 -6.35 -3.50
N PHE A 256 -13.08 -7.62 -3.82
CA PHE A 256 -11.76 -8.25 -3.79
C PHE A 256 -11.34 -8.64 -5.21
N VAL A 257 -10.10 -8.29 -5.57
CA VAL A 257 -9.52 -8.60 -6.87
C VAL A 257 -8.50 -9.72 -6.71
N GLU A 258 -8.89 -10.94 -7.10
CA GLU A 258 -8.04 -12.12 -7.05
C GLU A 258 -7.15 -12.17 -8.31
N GLN A 259 -5.91 -11.70 -8.15
CA GLN A 259 -4.89 -11.62 -9.20
C GLN A 259 -4.18 -12.96 -9.48
N PRO A 260 -3.49 -13.15 -10.63
CA PRO A 260 -2.85 -14.42 -10.97
C PRO A 260 -1.57 -14.74 -10.21
N VAL A 261 -1.08 -13.84 -9.36
CA VAL A 261 0.08 -14.06 -8.50
C VAL A 261 -0.35 -14.89 -7.30
N LYS A 262 0.14 -16.12 -7.20
CA LYS A 262 -0.25 -17.14 -6.23
C LYS A 262 0.86 -17.43 -5.22
N ILE A 263 0.46 -17.76 -4.00
CA ILE A 263 1.36 -18.24 -2.93
C ILE A 263 1.28 -19.77 -2.89
N ASN A 264 2.38 -20.44 -3.23
CA ASN A 264 2.48 -21.88 -3.18
C ASN A 264 2.73 -22.34 -1.73
N LEU A 265 1.67 -22.66 -0.99
CA LEU A 265 1.79 -23.09 0.40
C LEU A 265 2.60 -24.37 0.60
N LEU A 266 2.63 -25.27 -0.40
CA LEU A 266 3.46 -26.47 -0.30
C LEU A 266 4.94 -26.10 -0.32
N LYS A 267 5.36 -25.13 -1.16
CA LYS A 267 6.72 -24.57 -1.09
C LYS A 267 6.93 -23.88 0.25
N PHE A 268 5.99 -23.05 0.70
CA PHE A 268 6.11 -22.36 1.99
C PHE A 268 6.36 -23.33 3.17
N LEU A 269 5.57 -24.42 3.26
CA LEU A 269 5.69 -25.40 4.35
C LEU A 269 6.89 -26.35 4.18
N SER A 270 7.17 -26.82 2.95
CA SER A 270 8.26 -27.78 2.71
C SER A 270 9.64 -27.11 2.72
N SER A 271 9.75 -25.91 2.16
CA SER A 271 11.00 -25.17 2.12
C SER A 271 11.41 -24.62 3.48
N TRP A 272 10.48 -24.44 4.44
CA TRP A 272 10.87 -24.09 5.81
C TRP A 272 11.67 -25.21 6.49
N SER A 273 11.48 -26.47 6.06
CA SER A 273 12.27 -27.61 6.53
C SER A 273 13.62 -27.78 5.81
N LEU A 274 13.81 -27.10 4.67
CA LEU A 274 14.99 -27.16 3.80
C LEU A 274 15.64 -25.77 3.69
N ARG A 275 16.78 -25.58 4.36
CA ARG A 275 17.49 -24.28 4.53
C ARG A 275 17.48 -23.36 3.29
N GLY A 276 17.26 -22.06 3.52
CA GLY A 276 17.65 -20.99 2.60
C GLY A 276 16.54 -20.44 1.69
N THR A 277 15.27 -20.54 2.10
CA THR A 277 14.14 -19.95 1.35
C THR A 277 13.54 -18.74 2.06
N ASN A 278 12.89 -17.88 1.29
CA ASN A 278 12.18 -16.68 1.74
C ASN A 278 10.74 -16.66 1.19
N TYR A 279 9.98 -15.59 1.47
CA TYR A 279 8.60 -15.48 1.01
C TYR A 279 8.51 -15.36 -0.52
N MET A 280 9.45 -14.63 -1.15
CA MET A 280 9.49 -14.46 -2.62
C MET A 280 9.55 -15.81 -3.35
N ASP A 281 10.31 -16.79 -2.85
CA ASP A 281 10.45 -18.13 -3.44
C ASP A 281 9.13 -18.92 -3.47
N CYS A 282 8.16 -18.51 -2.66
CA CYS A 282 6.85 -19.14 -2.56
C CYS A 282 5.84 -18.58 -3.57
N PHE A 283 6.13 -17.46 -4.23
CA PHE A 283 5.25 -16.91 -5.25
C PHE A 283 5.40 -17.62 -6.59
N GLU A 284 4.29 -17.75 -7.32
CA GLU A 284 4.26 -18.21 -8.70
C GLU A 284 3.09 -17.57 -9.45
N SER A 285 3.19 -17.48 -10.76
CA SER A 285 2.16 -16.87 -11.60
C SER A 285 1.33 -17.95 -12.28
N ASN A 286 0.00 -17.85 -12.16
CA ASN A 286 -0.92 -18.68 -12.94
C ASN A 286 -1.31 -17.96 -14.24
N GLU A 287 -0.75 -18.40 -15.37
CA GLU A 287 -0.92 -17.74 -16.67
C GLU A 287 -2.32 -17.91 -17.29
N TYR A 288 -3.14 -18.85 -16.79
CA TYR A 288 -4.39 -19.25 -17.44
C TYR A 288 -5.66 -18.69 -16.79
N ILE A 289 -5.61 -18.26 -15.53
CA ILE A 289 -6.82 -17.86 -14.78
C ILE A 289 -7.27 -16.43 -15.01
N GLY A 290 -6.40 -15.58 -15.57
CA GLY A 290 -6.64 -14.13 -15.66
C GLY A 290 -6.75 -13.49 -14.27
N THR A 291 -7.69 -12.55 -14.12
CA THR A 291 -8.01 -11.92 -12.83
C THR A 291 -9.50 -12.04 -12.54
N TRP A 292 -9.84 -12.35 -11.29
CA TRP A 292 -11.23 -12.53 -10.84
C TRP A 292 -11.64 -11.39 -9.91
N PHE A 293 -12.87 -10.90 -10.05
CA PHE A 293 -13.44 -9.93 -9.10
C PHE A 293 -14.50 -10.63 -8.27
N HIS A 294 -14.36 -10.54 -6.96
CA HIS A 294 -15.30 -11.06 -5.97
C HIS A 294 -16.03 -9.89 -5.32
N VAL A 295 -17.34 -10.03 -5.16
CA VAL A 295 -18.18 -9.02 -4.51
C VAL A 295 -18.91 -9.67 -3.34
N ALA A 296 -18.98 -8.96 -2.22
CA ALA A 296 -19.82 -9.32 -1.09
C ALA A 296 -20.63 -8.10 -0.63
N THR A 297 -21.84 -8.30 -0.15
CA THR A 297 -22.60 -7.26 0.55
C THR A 297 -22.00 -6.99 1.93
N ARG A 298 -22.17 -5.78 2.44
CA ARG A 298 -21.72 -5.37 3.78
C ARG A 298 -22.77 -5.64 4.85
N ASP A 299 -24.05 -5.40 4.55
CA ASP A 299 -25.16 -5.55 5.49
C ASP A 299 -26.46 -6.01 4.78
N PRO A 300 -27.00 -7.22 5.07
CA PRO A 300 -26.31 -8.29 5.77
C PRO A 300 -25.08 -8.76 4.97
N ALA A 301 -24.01 -9.13 5.66
CA ALA A 301 -22.79 -9.57 5.01
C ALA A 301 -22.95 -10.92 4.30
N ALA A 302 -22.77 -10.95 2.98
CA ALA A 302 -22.91 -12.18 2.19
C ALA A 302 -22.07 -12.14 0.91
N TYR A 303 -21.38 -13.24 0.60
CA TYR A 303 -20.65 -13.38 -0.66
C TYR A 303 -21.63 -13.59 -1.83
N LEU A 304 -21.48 -12.76 -2.87
CA LEU A 304 -22.26 -12.87 -4.10
C LEU A 304 -21.67 -13.94 -5.03
N SER A 305 -21.79 -15.22 -4.65
CA SER A 305 -21.20 -16.38 -5.34
C SER A 305 -21.62 -16.56 -6.80
N SER A 306 -22.69 -15.88 -7.15
CA SER A 306 -23.34 -15.94 -8.43
C SER A 306 -22.71 -14.93 -9.42
N HIS A 307 -22.04 -13.89 -8.93
CA HIS A 307 -21.41 -12.83 -9.72
C HIS A 307 -19.96 -13.21 -10.11
N LYS A 308 -19.82 -13.94 -11.21
CA LYS A 308 -18.54 -14.49 -11.68
C LYS A 308 -17.80 -13.54 -12.64
N PHE A 309 -17.28 -12.44 -12.11
CA PHE A 309 -16.54 -11.46 -12.89
C PHE A 309 -15.12 -11.92 -13.24
N ARG A 310 -14.71 -11.77 -14.51
CA ARG A 310 -13.41 -12.19 -15.04
C ARG A 310 -12.82 -11.14 -15.98
N THR A 311 -11.50 -11.05 -16.06
CA THR A 311 -10.78 -10.21 -17.03
C THR A 311 -9.40 -10.79 -17.32
N SER A 312 -8.70 -10.20 -18.29
CA SER A 312 -7.28 -10.45 -18.55
C SER A 312 -6.38 -10.24 -17.31
N ALA A 313 -5.24 -10.94 -17.29
CA ALA A 313 -4.28 -10.94 -16.20
C ALA A 313 -3.61 -9.56 -15.98
N PHE A 314 -3.55 -9.15 -14.72
CA PHE A 314 -2.75 -8.03 -14.23
C PHE A 314 -2.39 -8.24 -12.77
N ASN A 315 -1.29 -7.62 -12.33
CA ASN A 315 -1.01 -7.44 -10.91
C ASN A 315 -1.73 -6.19 -10.39
N VAL A 316 -2.18 -6.21 -9.15
CA VAL A 316 -2.75 -5.06 -8.44
C VAL A 316 -2.17 -4.99 -7.04
N PHE A 317 -1.69 -3.80 -6.69
CA PHE A 317 -1.26 -3.47 -5.34
C PHE A 317 -2.33 -2.59 -4.72
N HIS A 318 -2.56 -1.41 -5.29
CA HIS A 318 -3.43 -0.40 -4.71
C HIS A 318 -4.75 -0.25 -5.45
N HIS A 319 -5.85 -0.41 -4.71
CA HIS A 319 -7.13 0.15 -5.11
C HIS A 319 -7.08 1.66 -4.95
N ILE A 320 -7.67 2.40 -5.89
CA ILE A 320 -7.80 3.85 -5.80
C ILE A 320 -9.06 4.19 -5.01
N ASN A 321 -10.20 3.71 -5.49
CA ASN A 321 -11.50 3.85 -4.86
C ASN A 321 -12.48 2.86 -5.48
N ALA A 322 -13.55 2.54 -4.76
CA ALA A 322 -14.71 1.84 -5.30
C ALA A 322 -15.98 2.60 -4.90
N TYR A 323 -17.00 2.64 -5.75
CA TYR A 323 -18.28 3.27 -5.42
C TYR A 323 -19.44 2.67 -6.21
N GLU A 324 -20.66 2.92 -5.76
CA GLU A 324 -21.89 2.48 -6.43
C GLU A 324 -22.50 3.60 -7.27
N ASP A 325 -22.98 3.27 -8.48
CA ASP A 325 -23.72 4.18 -9.35
C ASP A 325 -24.73 3.38 -10.19
N GLN A 326 -26.02 3.73 -10.09
CA GLN A 326 -27.11 3.19 -10.91
C GLN A 326 -27.12 1.65 -11.08
N GLY A 327 -26.88 0.89 -10.01
CA GLY A 327 -26.88 -0.58 -10.05
C GLY A 327 -25.57 -1.21 -10.51
N PHE A 328 -24.48 -0.43 -10.57
CA PHE A 328 -23.13 -0.89 -10.85
C PHE A 328 -22.19 -0.54 -9.69
N ILE A 329 -21.13 -1.33 -9.53
CA ILE A 329 -19.95 -0.94 -8.76
C ILE A 329 -18.86 -0.50 -9.73
N VAL A 330 -18.37 0.73 -9.56
CA VAL A 330 -17.20 1.26 -10.27
C VAL A 330 -15.96 1.05 -9.41
N VAL A 331 -14.92 0.45 -10.00
CA VAL A 331 -13.67 0.08 -9.31
C VAL A 331 -12.49 0.66 -10.06
N ASP A 332 -11.79 1.61 -9.44
CA ASP A 332 -10.60 2.26 -10.00
C ASP A 332 -9.34 1.67 -9.36
N LEU A 333 -8.39 1.20 -10.18
CA LEU A 333 -7.22 0.42 -9.76
C LEU A 333 -5.91 0.93 -10.37
N CYS A 334 -4.83 0.87 -9.59
CA CYS A 334 -3.46 0.90 -10.11
C CYS A 334 -3.06 -0.53 -10.51
N THR A 335 -2.88 -0.78 -11.81
CA THR A 335 -2.65 -2.13 -12.34
C THR A 335 -1.32 -2.23 -13.07
N TRP A 336 -0.77 -3.44 -13.14
CA TRP A 336 0.41 -3.77 -13.92
C TRP A 336 0.10 -4.94 -14.85
N LYS A 337 0.17 -4.71 -16.16
CA LYS A 337 -0.30 -5.65 -17.19
C LYS A 337 0.55 -6.90 -17.26
N GLY A 338 -0.10 -8.07 -17.19
CA GLY A 338 0.55 -9.37 -17.23
C GLY A 338 0.49 -10.11 -15.90
N SER A 339 0.92 -11.37 -15.92
CA SER A 339 0.92 -12.28 -14.78
C SER A 339 2.26 -12.33 -14.03
N ASP A 340 3.37 -11.88 -14.65
CA ASP A 340 4.69 -11.81 -14.01
C ASP A 340 4.63 -10.91 -12.77
N PHE A 341 5.24 -11.36 -11.67
CA PHE A 341 5.12 -10.67 -10.40
C PHE A 341 6.01 -9.43 -10.37
N VAL A 342 5.41 -8.25 -10.20
CA VAL A 342 6.15 -6.96 -10.26
C VAL A 342 7.25 -6.88 -9.18
N TYR A 343 7.09 -7.55 -8.04
CA TYR A 343 8.11 -7.52 -6.99
C TYR A 343 9.43 -8.16 -7.44
N ASN A 344 9.46 -9.00 -8.48
CA ASN A 344 10.70 -9.51 -9.08
C ASN A 344 11.67 -8.41 -9.52
N TYR A 345 11.17 -7.19 -9.77
CA TYR A 345 11.96 -6.05 -10.22
C TYR A 345 12.41 -5.12 -9.08
N LEU A 346 11.95 -5.37 -7.85
CA LEU A 346 12.17 -4.50 -6.68
C LEU A 346 13.30 -4.97 -5.74
N TYR A 347 14.20 -5.82 -6.25
CA TYR A 347 15.46 -6.11 -5.55
C TYR A 347 16.35 -4.87 -5.48
N LEU A 348 16.97 -4.63 -4.32
CA LEU A 348 17.81 -3.46 -4.06
C LEU A 348 18.99 -3.38 -5.02
N ALA A 349 19.54 -4.52 -5.47
CA ALA A 349 20.59 -4.56 -6.48
C ALA A 349 20.16 -3.93 -7.81
N ASN A 350 18.90 -4.12 -8.21
CA ASN A 350 18.33 -3.49 -9.41
C ASN A 350 18.03 -2.02 -9.15
N MET A 351 17.39 -1.70 -8.03
CA MET A 351 16.97 -0.34 -7.67
C MET A 351 18.16 0.61 -7.42
N ARG A 352 19.31 0.07 -7.00
CA ARG A 352 20.57 0.81 -6.80
C ARG A 352 21.48 0.79 -8.04
N ALA A 353 21.07 0.19 -9.16
CA ALA A 353 21.90 0.17 -10.37
C ALA A 353 22.07 1.56 -11.00
N GLU A 354 22.99 1.69 -11.96
CA GLU A 354 23.09 2.90 -12.81
C GLU A 354 21.80 3.06 -13.63
N TRP A 355 21.47 4.29 -14.01
CA TRP A 355 20.16 4.62 -14.59
C TRP A 355 19.84 3.82 -15.86
N ASP A 356 20.81 3.62 -16.76
CA ASP A 356 20.59 2.80 -17.95
C ASP A 356 20.29 1.33 -17.63
N LYS A 357 20.90 0.78 -16.58
CA LYS A 357 20.61 -0.59 -16.11
C LYS A 357 19.25 -0.70 -15.44
N VAL A 358 18.82 0.34 -14.71
CA VAL A 358 17.47 0.43 -14.15
C VAL A 358 16.43 0.37 -15.29
N LYS A 359 16.61 1.20 -16.33
CA LYS A 359 15.74 1.18 -17.52
C LYS A 359 15.73 -0.19 -18.19
N GLU A 360 16.90 -0.78 -18.45
CA GLU A 360 17.03 -2.10 -19.08
C GLU A 360 16.33 -3.20 -18.29
N SER A 361 16.51 -3.24 -16.97
CA SER A 361 15.83 -4.21 -16.08
C SER A 361 14.31 -4.05 -16.17
N ALA A 362 13.84 -2.80 -16.08
CA ALA A 362 12.43 -2.50 -16.20
C ALA A 362 11.87 -2.85 -17.60
N MET A 363 12.66 -2.91 -18.69
CA MET A 363 12.21 -3.29 -20.04
C MET A 363 11.43 -4.61 -20.12
N ARG A 364 11.63 -5.54 -19.19
CA ARG A 364 10.89 -6.80 -19.12
C ARG A 364 9.68 -6.76 -18.20
N ALA A 365 9.56 -5.73 -17.37
CA ALA A 365 8.50 -5.63 -16.38
C ALA A 365 7.11 -5.45 -16.99
N PRO A 366 6.07 -5.92 -16.26
CA PRO A 366 4.69 -5.52 -16.48
C PRO A 366 4.54 -4.02 -16.71
N GLN A 367 3.67 -3.64 -17.65
CA GLN A 367 3.42 -2.23 -17.96
C GLN A 367 2.36 -1.66 -17.02
N PRO A 368 2.62 -0.55 -16.30
CA PRO A 368 1.64 0.06 -15.41
C PRO A 368 0.52 0.76 -16.20
N GLU A 369 -0.70 0.71 -15.67
CA GLU A 369 -1.91 1.35 -16.21
C GLU A 369 -2.92 1.59 -15.08
N VAL A 370 -3.56 2.76 -15.05
CA VAL A 370 -4.71 3.01 -14.18
C VAL A 370 -5.98 2.62 -14.93
N ARG A 371 -6.77 1.74 -14.33
CA ARG A 371 -7.95 1.11 -14.96
C ARG A 371 -9.19 1.31 -14.13
N ARG A 372 -10.29 1.66 -14.79
CA ARG A 372 -11.65 1.62 -14.26
C ARG A 372 -12.37 0.38 -14.76
N TYR A 373 -12.82 -0.45 -13.84
CA TYR A 373 -13.73 -1.57 -14.09
C TYR A 373 -15.14 -1.22 -13.60
N VAL A 374 -16.16 -1.74 -14.28
CA VAL A 374 -17.57 -1.50 -13.91
C VAL A 374 -18.30 -2.83 -13.83
N LEU A 375 -18.81 -3.15 -12.64
CA LEU A 375 -19.38 -4.44 -12.28
C LEU A 375 -20.90 -4.30 -12.14
N PRO A 376 -21.72 -4.89 -13.02
CA PRO A 376 -23.18 -4.87 -12.89
C PRO A 376 -23.66 -5.69 -11.68
N LEU A 377 -24.55 -5.13 -10.86
CA LEU A 377 -25.15 -5.85 -9.73
C LEU A 377 -26.37 -6.69 -10.15
N ASP A 378 -27.17 -6.19 -11.09
CA ASP A 378 -28.45 -6.81 -11.52
C ASP A 378 -28.28 -7.83 -12.66
N ILE A 379 -27.30 -8.74 -12.57
CA ILE A 379 -26.98 -9.71 -13.65
C ILE A 379 -28.08 -10.75 -13.94
N TYR A 380 -29.09 -10.90 -13.08
CA TYR A 380 -30.18 -11.89 -13.23
C TYR A 380 -31.48 -11.34 -13.81
N ARG A 381 -31.64 -10.02 -13.87
CA ARG A 381 -32.77 -9.40 -14.58
C ARG A 381 -32.56 -9.40 -16.09
N VAL A 382 -31.39 -9.86 -16.51
CA VAL A 382 -30.89 -9.96 -17.87
C VAL A 382 -31.39 -11.28 -18.44
N GLY A 383 -32.39 -11.23 -19.32
CA GLY A 383 -32.92 -12.43 -20.00
C GLY A 383 -31.90 -13.02 -20.99
N PRO A 384 -32.15 -14.23 -21.53
CA PRO A 384 -31.26 -14.88 -22.50
C PRO A 384 -30.88 -13.99 -23.70
N GLU A 385 -31.76 -13.05 -24.08
CA GLU A 385 -31.58 -12.09 -25.17
C GLU A 385 -30.43 -11.09 -24.97
N GLU A 386 -29.92 -10.92 -23.76
CA GLU A 386 -28.84 -9.99 -23.43
C GLU A 386 -27.47 -10.68 -23.32
N GLN A 387 -27.43 -12.01 -23.46
CA GLN A 387 -26.17 -12.75 -23.52
C GLN A 387 -25.30 -12.26 -24.69
N GLY A 388 -24.01 -12.04 -24.43
CA GLY A 388 -23.08 -11.49 -25.42
C GLY A 388 -23.18 -9.98 -25.65
N LYS A 389 -24.09 -9.27 -24.99
CA LYS A 389 -24.16 -7.80 -25.02
C LYS A 389 -23.39 -7.18 -23.86
N ASN A 390 -23.01 -5.92 -24.02
CA ASN A 390 -22.45 -5.12 -22.93
C ASN A 390 -23.57 -4.72 -21.96
N LEU A 391 -23.44 -5.14 -20.70
CA LEU A 391 -24.37 -4.84 -19.61
C LEU A 391 -24.13 -3.45 -19.00
N VAL A 392 -22.99 -2.81 -19.26
CA VAL A 392 -22.70 -1.47 -18.73
C VAL A 392 -23.50 -0.42 -19.49
N SER A 393 -24.47 0.20 -18.80
CA SER A 393 -25.34 1.25 -19.34
C SER A 393 -24.95 2.67 -18.89
N LEU A 394 -23.89 2.81 -18.08
CA LEU A 394 -23.40 4.11 -17.61
C LEU A 394 -22.83 4.92 -18.78
N SER A 395 -23.39 6.12 -19.00
CA SER A 395 -23.08 6.92 -20.20
C SER A 395 -21.69 7.58 -20.21
N TYR A 396 -20.99 7.58 -19.08
CA TYR A 396 -19.74 8.33 -18.90
C TYR A 396 -18.47 7.47 -18.97
N THR A 397 -18.60 6.16 -19.16
CA THR A 397 -17.48 5.21 -19.15
C THR A 397 -17.46 4.40 -20.44
N THR A 398 -16.26 3.97 -20.83
CA THR A 398 -16.06 3.02 -21.92
C THR A 398 -15.82 1.60 -21.42
N ALA A 399 -15.88 1.36 -20.10
CA ALA A 399 -15.75 0.03 -19.53
C ALA A 399 -16.93 -0.84 -19.99
N THR A 400 -16.68 -2.14 -20.17
CA THR A 400 -17.70 -3.08 -20.58
C THR A 400 -17.75 -4.29 -19.66
N ALA A 401 -18.92 -4.90 -19.57
CA ALA A 401 -19.16 -6.14 -18.86
C ALA A 401 -20.08 -7.02 -19.71
N VAL A 402 -19.58 -8.14 -20.21
CA VAL A 402 -20.30 -9.01 -21.15
C VAL A 402 -20.59 -10.36 -20.51
N LEU A 403 -21.88 -10.71 -20.39
CA LEU A 403 -22.30 -12.02 -19.90
C LEU A 403 -22.04 -13.10 -20.97
N ARG A 404 -21.28 -14.12 -20.58
CA ARG A 404 -20.91 -15.29 -21.41
C ARG A 404 -21.84 -16.47 -21.15
N SER A 405 -21.81 -17.45 -22.06
CA SER A 405 -22.62 -18.68 -22.00
C SER A 405 -22.31 -19.57 -20.79
N ASP A 406 -21.10 -19.49 -20.24
CA ASP A 406 -20.68 -20.24 -19.05
C ASP A 406 -21.11 -19.57 -17.72
N GLY A 407 -21.85 -18.46 -17.82
CA GLY A 407 -22.31 -17.66 -16.69
C GLY A 407 -21.23 -16.74 -16.11
N THR A 408 -20.07 -16.61 -16.75
CA THR A 408 -19.08 -15.59 -16.37
C THR A 408 -19.42 -14.23 -16.99
N VAL A 409 -19.01 -13.16 -16.32
CA VAL A 409 -19.11 -11.79 -16.85
C VAL A 409 -17.70 -11.30 -17.16
N TRP A 410 -17.40 -11.16 -18.44
CA TRP A 410 -16.09 -10.68 -18.89
C TRP A 410 -16.02 -9.16 -18.87
N LEU A 411 -15.03 -8.62 -18.17
CA LEU A 411 -14.84 -7.19 -18.00
C LEU A 411 -13.73 -6.69 -18.93
N GLU A 412 -13.95 -5.56 -19.58
CA GLU A 412 -12.90 -4.76 -20.21
C GLU A 412 -12.84 -3.38 -19.54
N PRO A 413 -11.64 -2.88 -19.18
CA PRO A 413 -11.51 -1.63 -18.44
C PRO A 413 -11.66 -0.40 -19.35
N GLU A 414 -12.08 0.71 -18.75
CA GLU A 414 -11.73 2.04 -19.24
C GLU A 414 -10.33 2.42 -18.70
N VAL A 415 -9.40 2.74 -19.59
CA VAL A 415 -8.06 3.20 -19.20
C VAL A 415 -8.11 4.68 -18.81
N LEU A 416 -7.71 5.00 -17.57
CA LEU A 416 -7.69 6.36 -17.04
C LEU A 416 -6.33 7.03 -17.18
N PHE A 417 -5.24 6.27 -17.09
CA PHE A 417 -3.87 6.76 -17.24
C PHE A 417 -2.96 5.64 -17.74
N SER A 418 -2.13 5.93 -18.74
CA SER A 418 -1.12 5.01 -19.26
C SER A 418 0.05 5.78 -19.84
N GLY A 419 1.25 5.55 -19.31
CA GLY A 419 2.50 6.08 -19.85
C GLY A 419 3.55 4.97 -19.93
N PRO A 420 4.35 4.86 -21.00
CA PRO A 420 5.36 3.81 -21.14
C PRO A 420 6.31 3.81 -19.94
N ARG A 421 6.21 2.77 -19.09
CA ARG A 421 7.00 2.64 -17.84
C ARG A 421 6.93 3.82 -16.88
N GLN A 422 5.86 4.60 -16.99
CA GLN A 422 5.49 5.65 -16.06
C GLN A 422 4.27 5.17 -15.29
N ALA A 423 4.47 4.73 -14.05
CA ALA A 423 3.36 4.30 -13.20
C ALA A 423 2.70 5.50 -12.53
N PHE A 424 1.39 5.43 -12.37
CA PHE A 424 0.68 6.18 -11.33
C PHE A 424 0.42 5.18 -10.21
N GLU A 425 1.10 5.34 -9.08
CA GLU A 425 1.07 4.41 -7.95
C GLU A 425 0.92 5.15 -6.62
N PHE A 426 0.81 4.42 -5.51
CA PHE A 426 0.57 5.00 -4.18
C PHE A 426 -0.61 6.01 -4.19
N PRO A 427 -1.80 5.58 -4.65
CA PRO A 427 -2.92 6.47 -4.87
C PRO A 427 -3.50 6.97 -3.55
N GLN A 428 -3.81 8.27 -3.52
CA GLN A 428 -4.43 8.97 -2.41
C GLN A 428 -5.61 9.80 -2.94
N ILE A 429 -6.69 9.83 -2.18
CA ILE A 429 -7.89 10.62 -2.46
C ILE A 429 -8.24 11.47 -1.24
N ASN A 430 -9.26 12.31 -1.34
CA ASN A 430 -9.89 12.86 -0.15
C ASN A 430 -10.69 11.76 0.57
N TYR A 431 -9.99 10.83 1.22
CA TYR A 431 -10.55 9.57 1.72
C TYR A 431 -11.73 9.83 2.66
N SER A 432 -11.59 10.77 3.60
CA SER A 432 -12.63 11.18 4.55
C SER A 432 -13.99 11.56 3.95
N ARG A 433 -14.01 12.02 2.68
CA ARG A 433 -15.24 12.45 2.00
C ARG A 433 -15.62 11.62 0.78
N CYS A 434 -14.63 10.97 0.17
CA CYS A 434 -14.79 10.33 -1.14
C CYS A 434 -14.60 8.80 -1.10
N SER A 435 -14.07 8.23 -0.01
CA SER A 435 -14.01 6.76 0.13
C SER A 435 -15.40 6.16 -0.02
N GLY A 436 -15.53 5.14 -0.87
CA GLY A 436 -16.81 4.47 -1.14
C GLY A 436 -17.79 5.25 -2.02
N LYS A 437 -17.43 6.46 -2.47
CA LYS A 437 -18.33 7.43 -3.13
C LYS A 437 -17.78 7.93 -4.47
N ASN A 438 -18.68 8.35 -5.35
CA ASN A 438 -18.31 8.96 -6.64
C ASN A 438 -17.40 10.18 -6.42
N TYR A 439 -16.30 10.25 -7.16
CA TYR A 439 -15.24 11.21 -6.96
C TYR A 439 -14.68 11.73 -8.29
N ARG A 440 -13.68 12.62 -8.20
CA ARG A 440 -13.11 13.29 -9.38
C ARG A 440 -11.59 13.28 -9.42
N TYR A 441 -10.91 13.42 -8.29
CA TYR A 441 -9.46 13.59 -8.26
C TYR A 441 -8.82 12.49 -7.43
N VAL A 442 -7.74 11.94 -7.97
CA VAL A 442 -6.76 11.09 -7.29
C VAL A 442 -5.38 11.72 -7.42
N TYR A 443 -4.57 11.53 -6.39
CA TYR A 443 -3.18 11.95 -6.28
C TYR A 443 -2.32 10.70 -6.18
N GLY A 444 -1.13 10.68 -6.76
CA GLY A 444 -0.29 9.49 -6.74
C GLY A 444 1.17 9.83 -6.95
N LEU A 445 2.02 8.89 -6.59
CA LEU A 445 3.44 8.88 -6.87
C LEU A 445 3.67 8.40 -8.30
N GLY A 446 4.40 9.19 -9.08
CA GLY A 446 4.85 8.79 -10.40
C GLY A 446 6.13 7.97 -10.31
N LEU A 447 6.11 6.74 -10.84
CA LEU A 447 7.28 5.86 -10.90
C LEU A 447 7.81 5.77 -12.33
N ASN A 448 9.02 6.23 -12.55
CA ASN A 448 9.74 6.17 -13.81
C ASN A 448 10.70 4.97 -13.78
N HIS A 449 10.33 3.88 -14.43
CA HIS A 449 11.07 2.60 -14.34
C HIS A 449 11.29 2.16 -12.88
N PHE A 450 10.22 2.23 -12.07
CA PHE A 450 10.18 2.00 -10.60
C PHE A 450 10.80 3.09 -9.72
N ILE A 451 11.57 4.03 -10.27
CA ILE A 451 12.14 5.13 -9.48
C ILE A 451 11.09 6.23 -9.27
N PRO A 452 10.79 6.62 -8.03
CA PRO A 452 9.84 7.69 -7.76
C PRO A 452 10.44 9.05 -8.16
N ASP A 453 9.81 9.78 -9.09
CA ASP A 453 10.40 11.02 -9.62
C ASP A 453 9.43 12.19 -9.79
N ARG A 454 8.14 12.00 -9.46
CA ARG A 454 7.12 13.05 -9.60
C ARG A 454 5.88 12.77 -8.77
N ILE A 455 5.07 13.79 -8.52
CA ILE A 455 3.74 13.66 -7.92
C ILE A 455 2.72 14.00 -9.00
N VAL A 456 1.71 13.13 -9.18
CA VAL A 456 0.70 13.25 -10.22
C VAL A 456 -0.68 13.43 -9.61
N LYS A 457 -1.44 14.37 -10.15
CA LYS A 457 -2.89 14.51 -9.94
C LYS A 457 -3.60 14.08 -11.21
N LEU A 458 -4.56 13.17 -11.09
CA LEU A 458 -5.39 12.68 -12.18
C LEU A 458 -6.87 13.05 -11.94
N ASN A 459 -7.51 13.62 -12.96
CA ASN A 459 -8.96 13.76 -13.01
C ASN A 459 -9.57 12.50 -13.64
N VAL A 460 -10.19 11.63 -12.85
CA VAL A 460 -10.70 10.32 -13.30
C VAL A 460 -11.94 10.40 -14.22
N ARG A 461 -12.45 11.61 -14.50
CA ARG A 461 -13.55 11.84 -15.44
C ARG A 461 -13.05 12.32 -16.80
N THR A 462 -12.09 13.24 -16.81
CA THR A 462 -11.57 13.83 -18.06
C THR A 462 -10.25 13.21 -18.50
N LYS A 463 -9.60 12.42 -17.65
CA LYS A 463 -8.26 11.84 -17.82
C LYS A 463 -7.13 12.89 -17.84
N ASP A 464 -7.45 14.15 -17.56
CA ASP A 464 -6.45 15.21 -17.46
C ASP A 464 -5.53 14.99 -16.26
N THR A 465 -4.24 15.24 -16.48
CA THR A 465 -3.22 15.16 -15.43
C THR A 465 -2.57 16.52 -15.16
N ARG A 466 -2.15 16.72 -13.91
CA ARG A 466 -1.19 17.76 -13.51
C ARG A 466 -0.10 17.13 -12.68
N LEU A 467 1.12 17.67 -12.73
CA LEU A 467 2.23 17.12 -12.00
C LEU A 467 3.01 18.20 -11.25
N TRP A 468 3.68 17.75 -10.20
CA TRP A 468 4.82 18.42 -9.62
C TRP A 468 6.05 17.53 -9.85
N GLN A 469 7.15 18.13 -10.28
CA GLN A 469 8.43 17.46 -10.48
C GLN A 469 9.55 18.50 -10.34
N GLU A 470 10.65 18.10 -9.72
CA GLU A 470 11.88 18.88 -9.60
C GLU A 470 13.06 17.97 -10.01
N GLU A 471 14.09 18.54 -10.63
CA GLU A 471 15.29 17.80 -11.03
C GLU A 471 15.98 17.16 -9.81
N ASP A 472 16.51 15.94 -10.00
CA ASP A 472 17.19 15.14 -8.98
C ASP A 472 16.44 15.02 -7.65
N SER A 473 15.11 15.02 -7.70
CA SER A 473 14.24 15.00 -6.53
C SER A 473 13.31 13.79 -6.55
N TYR A 474 13.32 13.01 -5.47
CA TYR A 474 12.66 11.72 -5.36
C TYR A 474 11.56 11.80 -4.27
N PRO A 475 10.28 12.02 -4.65
CA PRO A 475 9.19 12.18 -3.69
C PRO A 475 8.68 10.84 -3.13
N SER A 476 7.97 10.90 -2.00
CA SER A 476 7.17 9.81 -1.44
C SER A 476 5.71 9.93 -1.87
N GLU A 477 4.88 8.95 -1.48
CA GLU A 477 3.41 9.03 -1.57
C GLU A 477 2.88 10.41 -1.13
N PRO A 478 1.99 11.04 -1.93
CA PRO A 478 1.40 12.35 -1.62
C PRO A 478 0.13 12.22 -0.77
N LEU A 479 0.26 12.38 0.55
CA LEU A 479 -0.89 12.28 1.46
C LEU A 479 -1.78 13.53 1.39
N PHE A 480 -3.07 13.33 1.09
CA PHE A 480 -4.05 14.41 0.98
C PHE A 480 -4.58 14.84 2.35
N ILE A 481 -4.45 16.13 2.68
CA ILE A 481 -5.00 16.71 3.92
C ILE A 481 -6.10 17.73 3.58
N PRO A 482 -7.36 17.47 3.98
CA PRO A 482 -8.44 18.43 3.79
C PRO A 482 -8.28 19.63 4.73
N THR A 483 -8.72 20.80 4.29
CA THR A 483 -8.98 21.93 5.20
C THR A 483 -10.03 21.50 6.24
N PRO A 484 -9.85 21.77 7.54
CA PRO A 484 -10.86 21.45 8.54
C PRO A 484 -12.16 22.25 8.34
N GLU A 485 -13.31 21.63 8.63
CA GLU A 485 -14.63 22.23 8.40
C GLU A 485 -14.85 23.55 9.15
N LYS A 486 -14.33 23.65 10.39
CA LYS A 486 -14.40 24.89 11.20
C LYS A 486 -13.79 26.10 10.49
N HIS A 487 -12.75 25.91 9.69
CA HIS A 487 -12.11 26.98 8.92
C HIS A 487 -12.86 27.30 7.62
N MET A 488 -13.78 26.44 7.18
CA MET A 488 -14.66 26.69 6.03
C MET A 488 -15.77 27.69 6.36
N LEU A 489 -16.23 27.75 7.61
CA LEU A 489 -17.36 28.58 8.03
C LEU A 489 -16.97 30.02 8.36
N THR A 490 -15.72 30.27 8.74
CA THR A 490 -15.27 31.58 9.26
C THR A 490 -14.62 32.49 8.22
N ASN A 491 -14.34 32.01 7.00
CA ASN A 491 -13.69 32.82 5.97
C ASN A 491 -14.13 32.43 4.56
N ILE A 492 -15.17 33.10 4.05
CA ILE A 492 -15.78 32.84 2.73
C ILE A 492 -14.78 33.07 1.57
N ASN A 493 -13.71 33.84 1.82
CA ASN A 493 -12.63 34.13 0.88
C ASN A 493 -11.40 33.22 1.04
N MET A 494 -11.37 32.28 2.00
CA MET A 494 -10.34 31.26 2.00
C MET A 494 -10.55 30.38 0.77
N VAL A 495 -9.67 30.53 -0.21
CA VAL A 495 -9.44 29.49 -1.22
C VAL A 495 -9.29 28.18 -0.43
N MET A 496 -10.10 27.17 -0.75
CA MET A 496 -10.03 25.87 -0.07
C MET A 496 -8.63 25.26 -0.24
N SER A 497 -7.70 25.64 0.62
CA SER A 497 -6.33 25.13 0.61
C SER A 497 -6.41 23.68 1.08
N ARG A 498 -6.43 22.77 0.11
CA ARG A 498 -6.24 21.34 0.32
C ARG A 498 -4.78 21.10 0.03
N VAL A 499 -4.06 20.43 0.92
CA VAL A 499 -2.63 20.19 0.68
C VAL A 499 -2.34 18.74 0.41
N LEU A 500 -1.25 18.51 -0.32
CA LEU A 500 -0.56 17.24 -0.34
C LEU A 500 0.72 17.36 0.47
N LEU A 501 0.98 16.38 1.32
CA LEU A 501 2.23 16.24 2.04
C LEU A 501 3.03 15.09 1.44
N SER A 502 4.29 15.34 1.07
CA SER A 502 5.20 14.31 0.55
C SER A 502 6.61 14.56 1.07
N ILE A 503 7.32 13.50 1.45
CA ILE A 503 8.75 13.59 1.78
C ILE A 503 9.53 13.53 0.47
N VAL A 504 10.41 14.48 0.24
CA VAL A 504 11.25 14.54 -0.97
C VAL A 504 12.71 14.48 -0.59
N VAL A 505 13.48 13.70 -1.34
CA VAL A 505 14.93 13.58 -1.19
C VAL A 505 15.61 14.19 -2.40
N LYS A 506 16.52 15.15 -2.16
CA LYS A 506 17.33 15.82 -3.17
C LYS A 506 18.81 15.73 -2.77
N PRO A 507 19.50 14.62 -3.08
CA PRO A 507 20.83 14.31 -2.58
C PRO A 507 21.91 15.37 -2.80
N GLY A 508 21.82 16.13 -3.88
CA GLY A 508 22.78 17.18 -4.22
C GLY A 508 22.58 18.51 -3.49
N ALA A 509 21.54 18.64 -2.67
CA ALA A 509 21.25 19.87 -1.93
C ALA A 509 21.96 19.90 -0.56
N GLU A 510 22.22 21.10 -0.02
CA GLU A 510 22.77 21.29 1.32
C GLU A 510 21.91 20.62 2.41
N ARG A 511 20.58 20.71 2.26
CA ARG A 511 19.60 19.97 3.05
C ARG A 511 18.96 18.91 2.17
N PRO A 512 19.41 17.66 2.23
CA PRO A 512 19.15 16.70 1.17
C PRO A 512 17.77 16.05 1.28
N SER A 513 16.93 16.46 2.23
CA SER A 513 15.54 16.01 2.33
C SER A 513 14.64 17.12 2.85
N PHE A 514 13.37 17.11 2.46
CA PHE A 514 12.38 18.08 2.90
C PHE A 514 10.96 17.51 2.89
N LEU A 515 10.10 18.01 3.78
CA LEU A 515 8.65 17.85 3.64
C LEU A 515 8.15 18.88 2.64
N LEU A 516 7.58 18.43 1.53
CA LEU A 516 6.93 19.25 0.52
C LEU A 516 5.45 19.44 0.86
N VAL A 517 4.97 20.68 0.75
CA VAL A 517 3.55 21.04 0.90
C VAL A 517 3.04 21.61 -0.42
N LEU A 518 2.21 20.85 -1.12
CA LEU A 518 1.62 21.26 -2.40
C LEU A 518 0.18 21.71 -2.25
N ASP A 519 -0.25 22.70 -3.03
CA ASP A 519 -1.65 22.96 -3.27
C ASP A 519 -2.25 21.82 -4.12
N ALA A 520 -3.18 21.05 -3.54
CA ALA A 520 -3.77 19.89 -4.19
C ALA A 520 -4.71 20.26 -5.37
N ARG A 521 -5.06 21.53 -5.56
CA ARG A 521 -5.84 22.00 -6.72
C ARG A 521 -4.92 22.28 -7.90
N GLN A 522 -3.88 23.08 -7.69
CA GLN A 522 -3.01 23.61 -8.73
C GLN A 522 -1.76 22.77 -8.97
N MET A 523 -1.36 21.91 -8.02
CA MET A 523 -0.06 21.22 -7.99
C MET A 523 1.12 22.19 -7.90
N THR A 524 0.91 23.37 -7.32
CA THR A 524 1.95 24.36 -7.05
C THR A 524 2.46 24.19 -5.63
N GLU A 525 3.75 24.46 -5.42
CA GLU A 525 4.35 24.41 -4.10
C GLU A 525 3.92 25.60 -3.25
N LEU A 526 3.52 25.33 -2.00
CA LEU A 526 3.17 26.34 -1.01
C LEU A 526 4.31 26.60 -0.04
N ALA A 527 4.95 25.52 0.41
CA ALA A 527 6.06 25.55 1.34
C ALA A 527 6.86 24.25 1.26
N ARG A 528 8.09 24.30 1.79
CA ARG A 528 8.86 23.11 2.16
C ARG A 528 9.55 23.29 3.50
N ALA A 529 9.74 22.20 4.22
CA ALA A 529 10.45 22.15 5.49
C ALA A 529 11.68 21.25 5.37
N SER A 530 12.85 21.86 5.18
CA SER A 530 14.09 21.19 4.80
C SER A 530 14.92 20.74 6.01
N VAL A 531 15.44 19.52 5.97
CA VAL A 531 16.24 18.89 7.03
C VAL A 531 17.60 18.45 6.52
N ASN A 532 18.63 18.59 7.37
CA ASN A 532 20.01 18.25 7.04
C ASN A 532 20.32 16.76 7.30
N THR A 533 19.51 15.86 6.74
CA THR A 533 19.77 14.41 6.77
C THR A 533 19.05 13.74 5.61
N ILE A 534 19.61 12.64 5.09
CA ILE A 534 18.93 11.79 4.11
C ILE A 534 17.77 11.08 4.80
N ILE A 535 16.63 11.01 4.13
CA ILE A 535 15.50 10.17 4.52
C ILE A 535 15.40 9.02 3.52
N PRO A 536 15.46 7.74 3.95
CA PRO A 536 15.22 6.62 3.06
C PRO A 536 13.81 6.63 2.46
N VAL A 537 13.57 5.73 1.51
CA VAL A 537 12.27 5.52 0.90
C VAL A 537 11.22 5.22 1.98
N THR A 538 10.06 5.85 1.87
CA THR A 538 8.90 5.58 2.71
C THR A 538 7.74 5.12 1.85
N LEU A 539 6.99 4.11 2.31
CA LEU A 539 5.92 3.46 1.56
C LEU A 539 4.59 4.15 1.82
N HIS A 540 4.03 3.98 3.02
CA HIS A 540 2.75 4.58 3.41
C HIS A 540 2.83 5.31 4.74
N GLY A 541 1.74 5.99 5.08
CA GLY A 541 1.63 6.68 6.33
C GLY A 541 0.26 7.30 6.57
N THR A 542 0.16 8.03 7.66
CA THR A 542 -1.06 8.73 8.06
C THR A 542 -0.74 10.12 8.57
N TYR A 543 -1.76 10.97 8.63
CA TYR A 543 -1.68 12.27 9.26
C TYR A 543 -2.54 12.25 10.51
N LYS A 544 -1.92 12.50 11.65
CA LYS A 544 -2.59 12.68 12.95
C LYS A 544 -2.85 14.18 13.13
N PRO A 545 -4.10 14.67 12.97
CA PRO A 545 -4.41 16.06 13.28
C PRO A 545 -4.16 16.32 14.77
N ARG A 546 -3.73 17.53 15.11
CA ARG A 546 -3.62 17.91 16.52
C ARG A 546 -5.04 18.12 17.07
N THR A 547 -5.38 17.39 18.14
CA THR A 547 -6.65 17.59 18.86
C THR A 547 -6.66 19.02 19.42
N PRO A 548 -7.77 19.77 19.30
CA PRO A 548 -7.88 21.15 19.79
C PRO A 548 -7.57 21.31 21.28
#